data_AF-A0A1Q5AMK5-F1
#
_entry.id   AF-A0A1Q5AMK5-F1
#
_cell.length_a   1.000
_cell.length_b   1.000
_cell.length_c   1.000
_cell.angle_alpha   90.00
_cell.angle_beta   90.00
_cell.angle_gamma   90.00
#
_symmetry.space_group_name_H-M   'P 1'
#
loop_
_entity.id
_entity.type
_entity.pdbx_description
1 polymer ?
#
loop_
_entity_poly.entity_id
_entity_poly.type
_entity_poly.pdbx_seq_one_letter_code
_entity_poly.pdbx_strand_id
1 'polypeptide(L)'
;MREDGPQPSFSRVSGPAAGTVSNHTARTLTDLADHIGTEQQHRDALTRWDPEKYKRVHALTHADLGDSLAAQARADEAVAAWTQALALMEGMTSDRTRKAITSIRSTLAVHQHRRVPGAADLVRRAREALA
;
A
#
# COMPACT_ATOMS: atom_id res chain seq x y z
N MET A 1 11.11 -19.39 -24.22
CA MET A 1 10.10 -19.56 -23.16
C MET A 1 10.80 -19.29 -21.84
N ARG A 2 10.40 -18.31 -21.03
CA ARG A 2 11.01 -18.13 -19.70
C ARG A 2 10.58 -19.34 -18.87
N GLU A 3 11.54 -20.06 -18.32
CA GLU A 3 11.24 -21.17 -17.40
C GLU A 3 10.59 -20.57 -16.14
N ASP A 4 9.34 -20.95 -15.89
CA ASP A 4 8.66 -20.73 -14.59
C ASP A 4 9.23 -21.67 -13.51
N GLY A 5 10.55 -21.76 -13.46
CA GLY A 5 11.27 -22.53 -12.46
C GLY A 5 11.18 -21.85 -11.09
N PRO A 6 11.25 -22.62 -9.99
CA PRO A 6 11.21 -22.06 -8.65
C PRO A 6 12.34 -21.05 -8.45
N GLN A 7 12.01 -19.89 -7.88
CA GLN A 7 12.97 -18.80 -7.67
C GLN A 7 14.23 -19.28 -6.91
N PRO A 8 15.44 -19.02 -7.44
CA PRO A 8 16.69 -19.40 -6.78
C PRO A 8 16.80 -18.81 -5.38
N SER A 9 17.29 -19.60 -4.42
CA SER A 9 17.36 -19.25 -2.99
C SER A 9 18.09 -17.94 -2.72
N PHE A 10 19.21 -17.68 -3.39
CA PHE A 10 19.99 -16.44 -3.24
C PHE A 10 19.20 -15.17 -3.57
N SER A 11 18.22 -15.26 -4.47
CA SER A 11 17.40 -14.11 -4.88
C SER A 11 16.18 -13.88 -3.99
N ARG A 12 15.87 -14.79 -3.06
CA ARG A 12 14.69 -14.70 -2.18
C ARG A 12 14.88 -13.72 -1.02
N VAL A 13 16.08 -13.17 -0.82
CA VAL A 13 16.38 -12.18 0.21
C VAL A 13 15.51 -10.92 0.07
N SER A 14 15.19 -10.53 -1.17
CA SER A 14 14.30 -9.41 -1.48
C SER A 14 12.82 -9.78 -1.54
N GLY A 15 12.49 -11.06 -1.31
CA GLY A 15 11.15 -11.61 -1.46
C GLY A 15 10.89 -12.28 -2.82
N PRO A 16 9.63 -12.68 -3.08
CA PRO A 16 9.22 -13.25 -4.36
C PRO A 16 9.53 -12.30 -5.51
N ALA A 17 10.27 -12.77 -6.53
CA ALA A 17 10.67 -11.93 -7.67
C ALA A 17 9.45 -11.32 -8.38
N ALA A 18 8.41 -12.11 -8.61
CA ALA A 18 7.16 -11.67 -9.22
C ALA A 18 6.45 -10.58 -8.40
N GLY A 19 6.53 -10.67 -7.06
CA GLY A 19 5.98 -9.65 -6.18
C GLY A 19 6.79 -8.35 -6.19
N THR A 20 8.12 -8.46 -6.28
CA THR A 20 9.03 -7.31 -6.38
C THR A 20 8.82 -6.55 -7.69
N VAL A 21 8.74 -7.27 -8.82
CA VAL A 21 8.50 -6.67 -10.13
C VAL A 21 7.17 -5.93 -10.16
N SER A 22 6.06 -6.55 -9.72
CA SER A 22 4.76 -5.87 -9.69
C SER A 22 4.78 -4.60 -8.85
N ASN A 23 5.45 -4.61 -7.70
CA ASN A 23 5.56 -3.39 -6.87
C ASN A 23 6.37 -2.28 -7.56
N HIS A 24 7.47 -2.62 -8.24
CA HIS A 24 8.23 -1.63 -9.00
C HIS A 24 7.45 -1.11 -10.21
N THR A 25 6.74 -1.97 -10.93
CA THR A 25 5.86 -1.57 -12.05
C THR A 25 4.76 -0.62 -11.56
N ALA A 26 4.15 -0.91 -10.41
CA ALA A 26 3.11 -0.05 -9.84
C ALA A 26 3.61 1.37 -9.55
N ARG A 27 4.84 1.51 -9.01
CA ARG A 27 5.44 2.84 -8.80
C ARG A 27 5.69 3.59 -10.10
N THR A 28 6.20 2.90 -11.12
CA THR A 28 6.37 3.52 -12.45
C THR A 28 5.04 3.99 -13.03
N LEU A 29 3.97 3.20 -12.87
CA LEU A 29 2.64 3.57 -13.33
C LEU A 29 2.05 4.74 -12.52
N THR A 30 2.37 4.84 -11.22
CA THR A 30 2.00 5.98 -10.38
C THR A 30 2.63 7.26 -10.90
N ASP A 31 3.93 7.22 -11.23
CA ASP A 31 4.66 8.37 -11.80
C ASP A 31 4.10 8.79 -13.18
N LEU A 32 3.51 7.85 -13.92
CA LEU A 32 2.82 8.07 -15.19
C LEU A 32 1.34 8.47 -15.03
N ALA A 33 0.84 8.58 -13.79
CA ALA A 33 -0.58 8.81 -13.47
C ALA A 33 -1.55 7.77 -14.06
N ASP A 34 -1.07 6.56 -14.36
CA ASP A 34 -1.93 5.42 -14.72
C ASP A 34 -2.43 4.75 -13.44
N HIS A 35 -3.50 5.30 -12.87
CA HIS A 35 -4.07 4.82 -11.62
C HIS A 35 -4.72 3.42 -11.75
N ILE A 36 -5.24 3.10 -12.94
CA ILE A 36 -5.86 1.79 -13.19
C ILE A 36 -4.77 0.71 -13.22
N GLY A 37 -3.70 0.93 -13.97
CA GLY A 37 -2.56 0.02 -14.02
C GLY A 37 -1.88 -0.12 -12.66
N THR A 38 -1.73 0.99 -11.93
CA THR A 38 -1.17 1.01 -10.56
C THR A 38 -1.98 0.11 -9.61
N GLU A 39 -3.31 0.24 -9.62
CA GLU A 39 -4.21 -0.59 -8.80
C GLU A 39 -4.06 -2.08 -9.12
N GLN A 40 -4.05 -2.44 -10.41
CA GLN A 40 -3.88 -3.83 -10.84
C GLN A 40 -2.57 -4.42 -10.32
N GLN A 41 -1.46 -3.69 -10.49
CA GLN A 41 -0.15 -4.16 -10.06
C GLN A 41 -0.02 -4.26 -8.54
N HIS A 42 -0.62 -3.34 -7.77
CA HIS A 42 -0.63 -3.46 -6.31
C HIS A 42 -1.47 -4.64 -5.84
N ARG A 43 -2.66 -4.88 -6.41
CA ARG A 43 -3.47 -6.06 -6.06
C ARG A 43 -2.74 -7.36 -6.38
N ASP A 44 -2.11 -7.45 -7.54
CA ASP A 44 -1.27 -8.58 -7.90
C ASP A 44 -0.11 -8.78 -6.91
N ALA A 45 0.56 -7.70 -6.50
CA ALA A 45 1.60 -7.77 -5.49
C ALA A 45 1.06 -8.31 -4.15
N LEU A 46 -0.10 -7.84 -3.67
CA LEU A 46 -0.69 -8.31 -2.40
C LEU A 46 -0.97 -9.83 -2.39
N THR A 47 -1.29 -10.44 -3.54
CA THR A 47 -1.49 -11.90 -3.62
C THR A 47 -0.19 -12.71 -3.61
N ARG A 48 0.94 -12.10 -3.98
CA ARG A 48 2.23 -12.78 -4.16
C ARG A 48 3.10 -12.72 -2.91
N TRP A 49 2.84 -11.78 -2.02
CA TRP A 49 3.64 -11.56 -0.83
C TRP A 49 3.01 -12.30 0.35
N ASP A 50 3.82 -13.05 1.09
CA ASP A 50 3.38 -13.61 2.37
C ASP A 50 3.20 -12.46 3.39
N PRO A 51 2.00 -12.31 3.96
CA PRO A 51 1.67 -11.18 4.82
C PRO A 51 2.47 -11.16 6.12
N GLU A 52 2.80 -12.32 6.68
CA GLU A 52 3.50 -12.45 7.95
C GLU A 52 5.02 -12.29 7.78
N LYS A 53 5.56 -12.83 6.69
CA LYS A 53 7.00 -12.77 6.40
C LYS A 53 7.44 -11.41 5.87
N TYR A 54 6.58 -10.72 5.12
CA TYR A 54 6.92 -9.45 4.46
C TYR A 54 6.01 -8.28 4.88
N LYS A 55 5.63 -8.24 6.17
CA LYS A 55 4.70 -7.24 6.76
C LYS A 55 4.93 -5.81 6.29
N ARG A 56 6.17 -5.32 6.32
CA ARG A 56 6.46 -3.91 5.98
C ARG A 56 6.04 -3.56 4.55
N VAL A 57 6.41 -4.39 3.58
CA VAL A 57 6.04 -4.06 2.19
C VAL A 57 4.58 -4.35 1.96
N HIS A 58 4.00 -5.37 2.59
CA HIS A 58 2.56 -5.57 2.53
C HIS A 58 1.78 -4.34 3.00
N ALA A 59 2.22 -3.73 4.11
CA ALA A 59 1.66 -2.49 4.64
C ALA A 59 1.82 -1.30 3.67
N LEU A 60 3.02 -1.14 3.08
CA LEU A 60 3.28 -0.07 2.10
C LEU A 60 2.45 -0.27 0.81
N THR A 61 2.32 -1.50 0.32
CA THR A 61 1.50 -1.82 -0.85
C THR A 61 0.02 -1.50 -0.60
N HIS A 62 -0.50 -1.71 0.62
CA HIS A 62 -1.84 -1.27 0.98
C HIS A 62 -1.99 0.26 1.03
N ALA A 63 -0.95 0.97 1.48
CA ALA A 63 -0.94 2.44 1.47
C ALA A 63 -1.00 2.98 0.04
N ASP A 64 -0.11 2.48 -0.83
CA ASP A 64 -0.01 2.88 -2.24
C ASP A 64 -1.30 2.51 -3.01
N LEU A 65 -1.91 1.35 -2.73
CA LEU A 65 -3.21 0.97 -3.27
C LEU A 65 -4.32 1.97 -2.88
N GLY A 66 -4.35 2.40 -1.63
CA GLY A 66 -5.33 3.38 -1.16
C GLY A 66 -5.18 4.72 -1.87
N ASP A 67 -3.94 5.18 -2.10
CA ASP A 67 -3.65 6.41 -2.84
C ASP A 67 -4.14 6.31 -4.30
N SER A 68 -3.90 5.16 -4.95
CA SER A 68 -4.39 4.89 -6.32
C SER A 68 -5.93 4.86 -6.42
N LEU A 69 -6.60 4.30 -5.41
CA LEU A 69 -8.08 4.26 -5.35
C LEU A 69 -8.67 5.65 -5.10
N ALA A 70 -8.03 6.44 -4.23
CA ALA A 70 -8.44 7.82 -3.96
C ALA A 70 -8.30 8.70 -5.22
N ALA A 71 -7.23 8.53 -5.99
CA ALA A 71 -7.03 9.22 -7.27
C ALA A 71 -8.13 8.87 -8.30
N GLN A 72 -8.70 7.68 -8.22
CA GLN A 72 -9.86 7.23 -9.02
C GLN A 72 -11.21 7.61 -8.42
N ALA A 73 -11.25 8.48 -7.41
CA ALA A 73 -12.45 8.89 -6.66
C ALA A 73 -13.21 7.74 -5.96
N ARG A 74 -12.55 6.61 -5.70
CA ARG A 74 -13.12 5.44 -5.00
C ARG A 74 -12.83 5.52 -3.50
N ALA A 75 -13.45 6.50 -2.84
CA ALA A 75 -13.11 6.88 -1.47
C ALA A 75 -13.32 5.76 -0.44
N ASP A 76 -14.39 4.98 -0.54
CA ASP A 76 -14.68 3.91 0.43
C ASP A 76 -13.62 2.80 0.38
N GLU A 77 -13.20 2.41 -0.84
CA GLU A 77 -12.16 1.41 -1.04
C GLU A 77 -10.78 1.93 -0.63
N ALA A 78 -10.50 3.21 -0.86
CA ALA A 78 -9.27 3.85 -0.38
C ALA A 78 -9.19 3.82 1.15
N VAL A 79 -10.28 4.17 1.85
CA VAL A 79 -10.36 4.08 3.33
C VAL A 79 -10.15 2.66 3.82
N ALA A 80 -10.74 1.66 3.14
CA ALA A 80 -10.53 0.25 3.48
C ALA A 80 -9.05 -0.16 3.33
N ALA A 81 -8.41 0.22 2.22
CA ALA A 81 -7.00 -0.09 1.96
C ALA A 81 -6.06 0.57 2.98
N TRP A 82 -6.25 1.85 3.27
CA TRP A 82 -5.47 2.57 4.28
C TRP A 82 -5.71 2.02 5.70
N THR A 83 -6.90 1.50 6.00
CA THR A 83 -7.20 0.82 7.27
C THR A 83 -6.33 -0.43 7.44
N GLN A 84 -6.19 -1.24 6.39
CA GLN A 84 -5.29 -2.40 6.40
C GLN A 84 -3.83 -1.96 6.53
N ALA A 85 -3.42 -0.91 5.81
CA ALA A 85 -2.08 -0.35 5.91
C ALA A 85 -1.74 0.05 7.36
N LEU A 86 -2.61 0.83 8.02
CA LEU A 86 -2.38 1.28 9.40
C LEU A 86 -2.39 0.14 10.42
N ALA A 87 -3.24 -0.86 10.25
CA ALA A 87 -3.22 -2.05 11.09
C ALA A 87 -1.89 -2.82 10.97
N LEU A 88 -1.39 -3.00 9.74
CA LEU A 88 -0.10 -3.67 9.51
C LEU A 88 1.09 -2.85 10.00
N MET A 89 1.00 -1.51 10.01
CA MET A 89 2.08 -0.63 10.49
C MET A 89 2.14 -0.51 12.02
N GLU A 90 1.19 -1.10 12.75
CA GLU A 90 1.20 -1.08 14.22
C GLU A 90 2.51 -1.71 14.76
N GLY A 91 3.19 -1.00 15.65
CA GLY A 91 4.49 -1.40 16.18
C GLY A 91 5.67 -1.28 15.22
N MET A 92 5.47 -0.79 13.98
CA MET A 92 6.58 -0.59 13.03
C MET A 92 7.23 0.79 13.16
N THR A 93 8.50 0.81 13.53
CA THR A 93 9.33 2.01 13.53
C THR A 93 10.23 2.06 12.29
N SER A 94 9.76 2.71 11.23
CA SER A 94 10.53 2.94 10.00
C SER A 94 10.20 4.29 9.39
N ASP A 95 11.21 4.97 8.82
CA ASP A 95 10.96 6.22 8.10
C ASP A 95 10.01 6.03 6.91
N ARG A 96 10.02 4.86 6.28
CA ARG A 96 9.09 4.55 5.18
C ARG A 96 7.64 4.45 5.68
N THR A 97 7.41 3.80 6.82
CA THR A 97 6.06 3.70 7.39
C THR A 97 5.59 5.06 7.89
N ARG A 98 6.45 5.84 8.55
CA ARG A 98 6.14 7.22 8.97
C ARG A 98 5.75 8.12 7.80
N LYS A 99 6.48 8.05 6.68
CA LYS A 99 6.15 8.79 5.45
C LYS A 99 4.80 8.35 4.87
N ALA A 100 4.54 7.05 4.81
CA ALA A 100 3.26 6.52 4.34
C ALA A 100 2.08 7.01 5.22
N ILE A 101 2.20 6.91 6.56
CA ILE A 101 1.17 7.39 7.49
C ILE A 101 0.94 8.90 7.34
N THR A 102 2.01 9.67 7.10
CA THR A 102 1.91 11.11 6.84
C THR A 102 1.15 11.40 5.53
N SER A 103 1.44 10.66 4.46
CA SER A 103 0.72 10.75 3.17
C SER A 103 -0.77 10.43 3.34
N ILE A 104 -1.07 9.28 3.95
CA ILE A 104 -2.43 8.80 4.23
C ILE A 104 -3.23 9.87 4.97
N ARG A 105 -2.65 10.46 6.03
CA ARG A 105 -3.32 11.49 6.83
C ARG A 105 -3.65 12.74 6.01
N SER A 106 -2.76 13.19 5.14
CA SER A 106 -2.99 14.36 4.28
C SER A 106 -4.13 14.11 3.30
N THR A 107 -4.16 12.95 2.65
CA THR A 107 -5.22 12.59 1.70
C THR A 107 -6.56 12.39 2.42
N LEU A 108 -6.56 11.69 3.56
CA LEU A 108 -7.76 11.44 4.35
C LEU A 108 -8.43 12.71 4.87
N ALA A 109 -7.69 13.79 5.14
CA ALA A 109 -8.29 15.06 5.56
C ALA A 109 -9.30 15.57 4.53
N VAL A 110 -9.01 15.40 3.23
CA VAL A 110 -9.94 15.77 2.13
C VAL A 110 -11.20 14.88 2.16
N HIS A 111 -11.04 13.59 2.40
CA HIS A 111 -12.17 12.63 2.48
C HIS A 111 -13.01 12.82 3.75
N GLN A 112 -12.41 13.25 4.86
CA GLN A 112 -13.11 13.60 6.09
C GLN A 112 -14.08 14.76 5.86
N HIS A 113 -13.66 15.80 5.15
CA HIS A 113 -14.54 16.93 4.80
C HIS A 113 -15.73 16.49 3.94
N ARG A 114 -15.56 15.45 3.12
CA ARG A 114 -16.62 14.83 2.31
C ARG A 114 -17.49 13.82 3.06
N ARG A 115 -17.26 13.64 4.38
CA ARG A 115 -17.99 12.71 5.26
C ARG A 115 -17.97 11.26 4.81
N VAL A 116 -16.86 10.81 4.21
CA VAL A 116 -16.66 9.40 3.86
C VAL A 116 -16.66 8.56 5.15
N PRO A 117 -17.43 7.45 5.22
CA PRO A 117 -17.45 6.58 6.39
C PRO A 117 -16.05 6.12 6.80
N GLY A 118 -15.77 6.06 8.10
CA GLY A 118 -14.48 5.60 8.64
C GLY A 118 -13.30 6.57 8.47
N ALA A 119 -13.38 7.58 7.60
CA ALA A 119 -12.26 8.50 7.36
C ALA A 119 -11.86 9.30 8.62
N ALA A 120 -12.83 9.77 9.41
CA ALA A 120 -12.54 10.54 10.63
C ALA A 120 -11.83 9.69 11.71
N ASP A 121 -12.26 8.45 11.89
CA ASP A 121 -11.61 7.50 12.81
C ASP A 121 -10.19 7.19 12.34
N LEU A 122 -10.02 7.00 11.03
CA LEU A 122 -8.73 6.69 10.45
C LEU A 122 -7.74 7.86 10.55
N VAL A 123 -8.19 9.10 10.40
CA VAL A 123 -7.37 10.30 10.67
C VAL A 123 -6.89 10.33 12.11
N ARG A 124 -7.74 9.99 13.08
CA ARG A 124 -7.37 9.92 14.50
C ARG A 124 -6.29 8.88 14.74
N ARG A 125 -6.48 7.66 14.23
CA ARG A 125 -5.49 6.56 14.33
C ARG A 125 -4.15 6.92 13.66
N ALA A 126 -4.19 7.57 12.50
CA ALA A 126 -2.98 8.04 11.82
C ALA A 126 -2.22 9.11 12.63
N ARG A 127 -2.91 9.95 13.40
CA ARG A 127 -2.26 10.91 14.31
C ARG A 127 -1.61 10.21 15.49
N GLU A 128 -2.31 9.25 16.11
CA GLU A 128 -1.80 8.45 17.22
C GLU A 128 -0.55 7.67 16.81
N ALA A 129 -0.53 7.10 15.60
CA ALA A 129 0.63 6.37 15.07
C ALA A 129 1.85 7.27 14.72
N LEU A 130 1.68 8.59 14.69
CA LEU A 130 2.75 9.57 14.42
C LEU A 130 3.23 10.33 15.65
N ALA A 131 2.55 10.16 16.79
CA ALA A 131 2.92 10.76 18.08
C ALA A 131 4.11 10.00 18.70
#